data_AF-A0A919BBV4-F1
#
_entry.id   AF-A0A919BBV4-F1
#
_cell.length_a   1.000
_cell.length_b   1.000
_cell.length_c   1.000
_cell.angle_alpha   90.00
_cell.angle_beta   90.00
_cell.angle_gamma   90.00
#
_symmetry.space_group_name_H-M   'P 1'
#
loop_
_entity.id
_entity.type
_entity.pdbx_description
1 polymer ?
#
loop_
_entity_poly.entity_id
_entity_poly.type
_entity_poly.pdbx_seq_one_letter_code
_entity_poly.pdbx_strand_id
1 'polypeptide(L)'
;MARSRRGAGRRRAGALALVLAAAGVTGCGTFSTGDDRGRAVEIAERVAPGELEVIGARTLFPQAGGSEVSFRVVGDADAVVRLRVDAEKSDCEGRDCAERLTAAVADARREADGFRLMRREFGACGYEVHGLSADGTGPWIAAPVDAESVRPLVASVGACLERWTRARGGAAPPYLSVKVAPPERADGLPGDPGLPSLVRLTSGERLGRLGSGTYHRVGFRAGPGGRLDRDSGEIDLVQPFEERQRFAAAVREAAAEWLRTRAEPPLPDAVTSEFTGVWKLVPGRVDRFGGWVLYCERPEGERPVCPGRHALAVTVGPDGALTAEPRAFRDVREGNGLLGLPDEGDGAPSYAWPGP
;
A
#
# COMPACT_ATOMS: atom_id res chain seq x y z
N MET A 1 90.90 -6.63 -18.77
CA MET A 1 90.58 -7.53 -17.64
C MET A 1 89.10 -7.87 -17.71
N ALA A 2 88.79 -9.18 -17.67
CA ALA A 2 87.54 -9.85 -17.25
C ALA A 2 86.17 -9.34 -17.75
N ARG A 3 85.12 -10.15 -17.99
CA ARG A 3 84.88 -11.56 -18.34
C ARG A 3 83.33 -11.67 -18.32
N SER A 4 82.76 -12.34 -19.32
CA SER A 4 81.44 -12.98 -19.32
C SER A 4 80.92 -13.50 -17.97
N ARG A 5 79.59 -13.49 -17.77
CA ARG A 5 78.73 -14.62 -17.27
C ARG A 5 77.25 -14.21 -17.48
N ARG A 6 76.43 -14.86 -18.33
CA ARG A 6 75.80 -16.21 -18.28
C ARG A 6 74.87 -16.46 -17.08
N GLY A 7 73.63 -16.87 -17.40
CA GLY A 7 72.71 -17.63 -16.54
C GLY A 7 71.26 -17.15 -16.69
N ALA A 8 70.44 -17.75 -17.57
CA ALA A 8 69.52 -18.88 -17.27
C ALA A 8 68.42 -18.47 -16.26
N GLY A 9 67.11 -18.43 -16.54
CA GLY A 9 66.27 -19.22 -17.42
C GLY A 9 65.26 -20.00 -16.56
N ARG A 10 63.95 -19.75 -16.71
CA ARG A 10 62.85 -20.74 -16.53
C ARG A 10 61.46 -20.14 -16.78
N ARG A 11 60.65 -20.89 -17.53
CA ARG A 11 59.23 -20.70 -17.85
C ARG A 11 58.31 -21.18 -16.71
N ARG A 12 57.10 -20.61 -16.61
CA ARG A 12 55.76 -21.22 -16.32
C ARG A 12 54.79 -20.07 -15.99
N ALA A 13 53.75 -19.79 -16.80
CA ALA A 13 52.44 -20.46 -16.89
C ALA A 13 51.53 -20.23 -15.67
N GLY A 14 50.43 -19.49 -15.90
CA GLY A 14 49.14 -19.59 -15.22
C GLY A 14 48.94 -18.77 -13.95
N ALA A 15 47.93 -17.90 -13.94
CA ALA A 15 46.82 -17.94 -12.97
C ALA A 15 45.82 -16.79 -13.21
N LEU A 16 44.56 -17.18 -13.39
CA LEU A 16 43.34 -16.38 -13.29
C LEU A 16 43.36 -15.53 -12.01
N ALA A 17 43.09 -14.23 -12.12
CA ALA A 17 42.85 -13.36 -10.98
C ALA A 17 41.37 -13.43 -10.57
N LEU A 18 41.07 -14.35 -9.65
CA LEU A 18 39.86 -14.34 -8.83
C LEU A 18 40.03 -13.26 -7.76
N VAL A 19 39.18 -12.23 -7.79
CA VAL A 19 39.07 -11.25 -6.70
C VAL A 19 38.07 -11.80 -5.68
N LEU A 20 38.61 -12.35 -4.59
CA LEU A 20 37.91 -12.64 -3.34
C LEU A 20 38.43 -11.68 -2.27
N ALA A 21 37.53 -10.88 -1.71
CA ALA A 21 37.67 -10.18 -0.43
C ALA A 21 36.26 -9.72 0.01
N ALA A 22 35.80 -9.84 1.25
CA ALA A 22 36.35 -10.41 2.47
C ALA A 22 35.20 -10.64 3.47
N ALA A 23 35.50 -11.42 4.50
CA ALA A 23 34.60 -12.09 5.45
C ALA A 23 34.25 -11.30 6.73
N GLY A 24 33.26 -11.82 7.46
CA GLY A 24 32.99 -11.67 8.91
C GLY A 24 31.53 -12.05 9.19
N VAL A 25 31.13 -13.04 10.01
CA VAL A 25 31.67 -13.58 11.26
C VAL A 25 31.39 -15.10 11.35
N THR A 26 32.36 -15.85 11.85
CA THR A 26 32.26 -17.28 12.20
C THR A 26 31.62 -17.48 13.56
N GLY A 27 30.45 -18.12 13.58
CA GLY A 27 29.75 -18.70 14.73
C GLY A 27 28.67 -19.66 14.22
N CYS A 28 28.53 -20.82 14.86
CA CYS A 28 27.66 -21.93 14.41
C CYS A 28 26.24 -21.47 13.99
N GLY A 29 25.85 -21.81 12.75
CA GLY A 29 24.51 -21.56 12.18
C GLY A 29 24.40 -20.28 11.34
N THR A 30 25.34 -20.02 10.42
CA THR A 30 25.24 -18.93 9.43
C THR A 30 24.26 -19.29 8.32
N PHE A 31 22.97 -19.09 8.56
CA PHE A 31 21.93 -19.15 7.52
C PHE A 31 22.11 -17.97 6.57
N SER A 32 22.91 -18.17 5.52
CA SER A 32 23.23 -17.13 4.54
C SER A 32 22.26 -17.20 3.37
N THR A 33 21.75 -16.06 2.91
CA THR A 33 21.05 -15.94 1.63
C THR A 33 21.94 -16.29 0.43
N GLY A 34 23.22 -16.60 0.65
CA GLY A 34 24.22 -16.85 -0.39
C GLY A 34 23.91 -18.10 -1.22
N ASP A 35 23.49 -19.18 -0.58
CA ASP A 35 23.20 -20.45 -1.28
C ASP A 35 21.93 -20.32 -2.13
N ASP A 36 20.85 -19.77 -1.56
CA ASP A 36 19.61 -19.47 -2.29
C ASP A 36 19.85 -18.49 -3.44
N ARG A 37 20.65 -17.44 -3.21
CA ARG A 37 21.02 -16.47 -4.24
C ARG A 37 21.82 -17.13 -5.36
N GLY A 38 22.83 -17.93 -5.00
CA GLY A 38 23.67 -18.64 -5.97
C GLY A 38 22.84 -19.59 -6.82
N ARG A 39 21.93 -20.33 -6.19
CA ARG A 39 20.99 -21.22 -6.88
C ARG A 39 20.06 -20.45 -7.80
N ALA A 40 19.49 -19.33 -7.36
CA ALA A 40 18.63 -18.49 -8.17
C ALA A 40 19.36 -17.94 -9.41
N VAL A 41 20.63 -17.54 -9.29
CA VAL A 41 21.47 -17.11 -10.42
C VAL A 41 21.73 -18.24 -11.39
N GLU A 42 22.06 -19.44 -10.90
CA GLU A 42 22.29 -20.61 -11.76
C GLU A 42 21.02 -20.97 -12.56
N ILE A 43 19.85 -20.92 -11.91
CA ILE A 43 18.56 -21.12 -12.58
C ILE A 43 18.32 -20.01 -13.62
N ALA A 44 18.60 -18.76 -13.27
CA ALA A 44 18.45 -17.62 -14.18
C ALA A 44 19.32 -17.75 -15.43
N GLU A 45 20.60 -18.07 -15.29
CA GLU A 45 21.49 -18.27 -16.45
C GLU A 45 21.10 -19.47 -17.31
N ARG A 46 20.48 -20.49 -16.71
CA ARG A 46 19.98 -21.65 -17.46
C ARG A 46 18.71 -21.34 -18.26
N VAL A 47 17.79 -20.58 -17.67
CA VAL A 47 16.42 -20.36 -18.20
C VAL A 47 16.35 -19.11 -19.08
N ALA A 48 17.05 -18.04 -18.69
CA ALA A 48 17.03 -16.73 -19.31
C ALA A 48 18.45 -16.12 -19.34
N PRO A 49 19.39 -16.75 -20.10
CA PRO A 49 20.81 -16.39 -20.08
C PRO A 49 21.04 -14.92 -20.45
N GLY A 50 21.71 -14.18 -19.56
CA GLY A 50 21.99 -12.75 -19.74
C GLY A 50 20.77 -11.81 -19.72
N GLU A 51 19.55 -12.31 -19.46
CA GLU A 51 18.34 -11.48 -19.41
C GLU A 51 18.04 -10.94 -18.00
N LEU A 52 18.60 -11.56 -16.95
CA LEU A 52 18.26 -11.25 -15.56
C LEU A 52 19.51 -10.89 -14.76
N GLU A 53 19.49 -9.73 -14.11
CA GLU A 53 20.57 -9.29 -13.21
C GLU A 53 20.06 -9.16 -11.78
N VAL A 54 20.75 -9.78 -10.82
CA VAL A 54 20.36 -9.76 -9.40
C VAL A 54 20.46 -8.35 -8.84
N ILE A 55 19.38 -7.87 -8.23
CA ILE A 55 19.33 -6.57 -7.55
C ILE A 55 19.13 -6.67 -6.04
N GLY A 56 18.77 -7.84 -5.52
CA GLY A 56 18.62 -8.03 -4.08
C GLY A 56 18.23 -9.46 -3.72
N ALA A 57 18.40 -9.79 -2.45
CA ALA A 57 17.91 -11.03 -1.86
C ALA A 57 17.49 -10.75 -0.42
N ARG A 58 16.38 -11.34 0.03
CA ARG A 58 15.91 -11.25 1.41
C ARG A 58 15.46 -12.61 1.90
N THR A 59 15.79 -12.93 3.15
CA THR A 59 15.30 -14.15 3.82
C THR A 59 13.80 -14.01 4.10
N LEU A 60 13.05 -15.10 3.91
CA LEU A 60 11.62 -15.15 4.22
C LEU A 60 11.41 -15.52 5.70
N PHE A 61 10.24 -15.20 6.25
CA PHE A 61 9.84 -15.61 7.59
C PHE A 61 8.65 -16.59 7.50
N PRO A 62 8.69 -17.76 8.19
CA PRO A 62 9.81 -18.28 8.98
C PRO A 62 11.02 -18.61 8.10
N GLN A 63 12.22 -18.55 8.68
CA GLN A 63 13.51 -18.63 7.97
C GLN A 63 13.71 -19.95 7.20
N ALA A 64 13.00 -21.01 7.60
CA ALA A 64 12.99 -22.31 6.91
C ALA A 64 12.22 -22.32 5.57
N GLY A 65 11.70 -21.16 5.15
CA GLY A 65 11.02 -20.98 3.86
C GLY A 65 11.91 -20.51 2.72
N GLY A 66 13.24 -20.45 2.93
CA GLY A 66 14.22 -19.99 1.94
C GLY A 66 14.28 -18.46 1.81
N SER A 67 14.68 -18.00 0.61
CA SER A 67 14.89 -16.58 0.31
C SER A 67 14.12 -16.13 -0.92
N GLU A 68 13.70 -14.87 -0.93
CA GLU A 68 13.20 -14.19 -2.13
C GLU A 68 14.35 -13.41 -2.79
N VAL A 69 14.71 -13.81 -4.00
CA VAL A 69 15.73 -13.17 -4.83
C VAL A 69 15.04 -12.31 -5.88
N SER A 70 15.46 -11.06 -5.99
CA SER A 70 14.94 -10.09 -6.95
C SER A 70 15.93 -9.85 -8.08
N PHE A 71 15.43 -9.82 -9.31
CA PHE A 71 16.18 -9.54 -10.52
C PHE A 71 15.57 -8.35 -11.25
N ARG A 72 16.41 -7.52 -11.86
CA ARG A 72 15.98 -6.63 -12.95
C ARG A 72 16.02 -7.40 -14.26
N VAL A 73 15.14 -7.04 -15.20
CA VAL A 73 15.18 -7.55 -16.56
C VAL A 73 16.06 -6.62 -17.41
N VAL A 74 17.07 -7.17 -18.08
CA VAL A 74 17.98 -6.39 -18.92
C VAL A 74 17.21 -5.75 -20.06
N GLY A 75 17.41 -4.43 -20.25
CA GLY A 75 16.69 -3.65 -21.26
C GLY A 75 15.28 -3.22 -20.87
N ASP A 76 14.78 -3.62 -19.69
CA ASP A 76 13.48 -3.20 -19.17
C ASP A 76 13.66 -2.49 -17.81
N ALA A 77 13.50 -1.18 -17.81
CA ALA A 77 13.68 -0.33 -16.62
C ALA A 77 12.52 -0.42 -15.61
N ASP A 78 11.42 -1.08 -15.95
CA ASP A 78 10.22 -1.15 -15.10
C ASP A 78 10.01 -2.53 -14.49
N ALA A 79 10.42 -3.59 -15.19
CA ALA A 79 10.20 -4.97 -14.79
C ALA A 79 11.12 -5.43 -13.65
N VAL A 80 10.54 -6.12 -12.68
CA VAL A 80 11.25 -6.80 -11.59
C VAL A 80 10.74 -8.23 -11.46
N VAL A 81 11.66 -9.19 -11.50
CA VAL A 81 11.35 -10.60 -11.28
C VAL A 81 11.66 -10.94 -9.83
N ARG A 82 10.73 -11.59 -9.13
CA ARG A 82 10.94 -12.09 -7.77
C ARG A 82 10.80 -13.61 -7.78
N LEU A 83 11.84 -14.30 -7.38
CA LEU A 83 11.86 -15.76 -7.27
C LEU A 83 12.09 -16.15 -5.81
N ARG A 84 11.21 -16.99 -5.26
CA ARG A 84 11.44 -17.61 -3.95
C ARG A 84 12.13 -18.94 -4.17
N VAL A 85 13.25 -19.13 -3.50
CA VAL A 85 14.12 -20.28 -3.65
C VAL A 85 14.42 -20.84 -2.27
N ASP A 86 14.32 -22.15 -2.15
CA ASP A 86 14.83 -22.91 -1.03
C ASP A 86 15.89 -23.88 -1.57
N ALA A 87 17.17 -23.51 -1.44
CA ALA A 87 18.27 -24.31 -1.95
C ALA A 87 18.42 -25.63 -1.20
N GLU A 88 18.05 -25.69 0.08
CA GLU A 88 18.11 -26.92 0.88
C GLU A 88 17.12 -27.96 0.35
N LYS A 89 15.91 -27.53 -0.03
CA LYS A 89 14.90 -28.39 -0.65
C LYS A 89 15.05 -28.52 -2.17
N SER A 90 15.92 -27.71 -2.77
CA SER A 90 16.09 -27.58 -4.23
C SER A 90 14.76 -27.32 -4.95
N ASP A 91 13.90 -26.51 -4.33
CA ASP A 91 12.59 -26.15 -4.86
C ASP A 91 12.35 -24.64 -4.86
N CYS A 92 11.35 -24.25 -5.64
CA CYS A 92 10.84 -22.89 -5.66
C CYS A 92 9.36 -22.92 -5.33
N GLU A 93 9.03 -22.70 -4.05
CA GLU A 93 7.66 -22.80 -3.51
C GLU A 93 7.04 -24.19 -3.76
N GLY A 94 7.82 -25.25 -3.55
CA GLY A 94 7.39 -26.64 -3.75
C GLY A 94 7.18 -27.03 -5.21
N ARG A 95 7.70 -26.23 -6.17
CA ARG A 95 7.67 -26.52 -7.61
C ARG A 95 9.06 -26.49 -8.23
N ASP A 96 9.14 -26.94 -9.48
CA ASP A 96 10.35 -26.80 -10.28
C ASP A 96 10.72 -25.32 -10.47
N CYS A 97 11.98 -25.01 -10.19
CA CYS A 97 12.47 -23.65 -10.21
C CYS A 97 12.55 -23.03 -11.61
N ALA A 98 12.77 -23.82 -12.66
CA ALA A 98 12.82 -23.30 -14.02
C ALA A 98 11.43 -22.90 -14.51
N GLU A 99 10.42 -23.72 -14.21
CA GLU A 99 9.02 -23.39 -14.46
C GLU A 99 8.60 -22.13 -13.69
N ARG A 100 8.91 -22.05 -12.40
CA ARG A 100 8.58 -20.85 -11.58
C ARG A 100 9.26 -19.60 -12.09
N LEU A 101 10.53 -19.68 -12.47
CA LEU A 101 11.24 -18.51 -13.01
C LEU A 101 10.62 -18.05 -14.34
N THR A 102 10.30 -18.98 -15.24
CA THR A 102 9.65 -18.65 -16.52
C THR A 102 8.32 -17.92 -16.29
N ALA A 103 7.50 -18.43 -15.36
CA ALA A 103 6.26 -17.77 -14.98
C ALA A 103 6.52 -16.39 -14.35
N ALA A 104 7.49 -16.27 -13.44
CA ALA A 104 7.83 -15.02 -12.79
C ALA A 104 8.34 -13.94 -13.77
N VAL A 105 9.07 -14.33 -14.82
CA VAL A 105 9.47 -13.42 -15.91
C VAL A 105 8.26 -12.93 -16.69
N ALA A 106 7.35 -13.85 -17.05
CA ALA A 106 6.13 -13.48 -17.75
C ALA A 106 5.24 -12.54 -16.91
N ASP A 107 5.14 -12.80 -15.61
CA ASP A 107 4.37 -11.99 -14.66
C ASP A 107 4.99 -10.59 -14.52
N ALA A 108 6.32 -10.51 -14.34
CA ALA A 108 7.06 -9.25 -14.25
C ALA A 108 6.86 -8.36 -15.48
N ARG A 109 6.88 -8.94 -16.69
CA ARG A 109 6.62 -8.19 -17.94
C ARG A 109 5.18 -7.67 -18.01
N ARG A 110 4.19 -8.49 -17.62
CA ARG A 110 2.78 -8.05 -17.58
C ARG A 110 2.55 -6.96 -16.54
N GLU A 111 3.18 -7.04 -15.38
CA GLU A 111 3.14 -6.00 -14.35
C GLU A 111 3.77 -4.69 -14.85
N ALA A 112 4.93 -4.77 -15.50
CA ALA A 112 5.60 -3.61 -16.10
C ALA A 112 4.72 -2.94 -17.17
N ASP A 113 4.07 -3.70 -18.04
CA ASP A 113 3.16 -3.17 -19.06
C ASP A 113 1.92 -2.52 -18.43
N GLY A 114 1.33 -3.16 -17.41
CA GLY A 114 0.22 -2.60 -16.64
C GLY A 114 0.59 -1.30 -15.93
N PHE A 115 1.82 -1.18 -15.44
CA PHE A 115 2.35 0.03 -14.83
C PHE A 115 2.61 1.14 -15.84
N ARG A 116 3.23 0.85 -16.99
CA ARG A 116 3.43 1.83 -18.08
C ARG A 116 2.09 2.38 -18.56
N LEU A 117 1.10 1.50 -18.68
CA LEU A 117 -0.28 1.85 -18.99
C LEU A 117 -0.84 2.82 -17.94
N MET A 118 -0.75 2.49 -16.65
CA MET A 118 -1.19 3.37 -15.57
C MET A 118 -0.50 4.75 -15.64
N ARG A 119 0.83 4.79 -15.74
CA ARG A 119 1.60 6.04 -15.84
C ARG A 119 1.19 6.89 -17.02
N ARG A 120 0.94 6.27 -18.17
CA ARG A 120 0.52 6.99 -19.38
C ARG A 120 -0.86 7.61 -19.19
N GLU A 121 -1.84 6.86 -18.67
CA GLU A 121 -3.20 7.37 -18.49
C GLU A 121 -3.28 8.44 -17.38
N PHE A 122 -2.56 8.26 -16.27
CA PHE A 122 -2.45 9.28 -15.22
C PHE A 122 -1.67 10.52 -15.70
N GLY A 123 -0.57 10.33 -16.43
CA GLY A 123 0.20 11.44 -17.00
C GLY A 123 -0.63 12.26 -17.99
N ALA A 124 -1.48 11.61 -18.80
CA ALA A 124 -2.42 12.29 -19.69
C ALA A 124 -3.57 13.01 -18.96
N CYS A 125 -3.73 12.81 -17.66
CA CYS A 125 -4.60 13.61 -16.79
C CYS A 125 -3.85 14.75 -16.07
N GLY A 126 -2.53 14.84 -16.21
CA GLY A 126 -1.70 15.79 -15.46
C GLY A 126 -1.23 15.29 -14.09
N TYR A 127 -1.32 13.98 -13.80
CA TYR A 127 -0.81 13.41 -12.56
C TYR A 127 0.45 12.57 -12.78
N GLU A 128 1.49 12.85 -12.00
CA GLU A 128 2.63 11.95 -11.85
C GLU A 128 2.32 10.89 -10.80
N VAL A 129 2.67 9.63 -11.10
CA VAL A 129 2.60 8.53 -10.13
C VAL A 129 3.88 8.50 -9.32
N HIS A 130 3.82 8.99 -8.08
CA HIS A 130 4.96 9.12 -7.19
C HIS A 130 5.25 7.87 -6.35
N GLY A 131 4.29 6.94 -6.26
CA GLY A 131 4.40 5.68 -5.53
C GLY A 131 3.27 4.71 -5.87
N LEU A 132 3.41 3.46 -5.45
CA LEU A 132 2.40 2.40 -5.59
C LEU A 132 2.26 1.67 -4.26
N SER A 133 1.04 1.29 -3.88
CA SER A 133 0.81 0.31 -2.81
C SER A 133 1.69 -0.94 -3.01
N ALA A 134 1.98 -1.68 -1.94
CA ALA A 134 2.87 -2.85 -1.99
C ALA A 134 2.38 -3.95 -2.95
N ASP A 135 1.08 -4.01 -3.22
CA ASP A 135 0.43 -4.90 -4.20
C ASP A 135 0.46 -4.36 -5.64
N GLY A 136 1.03 -3.17 -5.86
CA GLY A 136 1.15 -2.51 -7.17
C GLY A 136 -0.12 -1.83 -7.69
N THR A 137 -1.24 -1.85 -6.96
CA THR A 137 -2.55 -1.45 -7.53
C THR A 137 -3.04 -0.06 -7.16
N GLY A 138 -2.60 0.47 -6.00
CA GLY A 138 -3.04 1.77 -5.49
C GLY A 138 -2.01 2.88 -5.73
N PRO A 139 -2.14 3.71 -6.78
CA PRO A 139 -1.19 4.77 -7.06
C PRO A 139 -1.23 5.89 -6.03
N TRP A 140 -0.07 6.49 -5.82
CA TRP A 140 0.10 7.74 -5.10
C TRP A 140 0.33 8.87 -6.10
N ILE A 141 -0.43 9.94 -5.94
CA ILE A 141 -0.24 11.21 -6.66
C ILE A 141 -0.02 12.32 -5.63
N ALA A 142 0.38 13.50 -6.12
CA ALA A 142 0.50 14.70 -5.31
C ALA A 142 -0.45 15.77 -5.84
N ALA A 143 -1.29 16.32 -4.97
CA ALA A 143 -2.21 17.39 -5.31
C ALA A 143 -2.65 18.14 -4.05
N PRO A 144 -2.95 19.45 -4.13
CA PRO A 144 -3.56 20.17 -3.02
C PRO A 144 -4.97 19.64 -2.75
N VAL A 145 -5.35 19.55 -1.48
CA VAL A 145 -6.71 19.23 -1.05
C VAL A 145 -7.21 20.35 -0.17
N ASP A 146 -7.86 21.34 -0.80
CA ASP A 146 -8.45 22.51 -0.17
C ASP A 146 -9.85 22.79 -0.73
N ALA A 147 -10.51 23.83 -0.23
CA ALA A 147 -11.90 24.12 -0.58
C ALA A 147 -12.11 24.37 -2.09
N GLU A 148 -11.09 24.85 -2.80
CA GLU A 148 -11.15 25.15 -4.23
C GLU A 148 -10.77 23.91 -5.07
N SER A 149 -9.78 23.14 -4.62
CA SER A 149 -9.21 22.04 -5.39
C SER A 149 -9.94 20.71 -5.23
N VAL A 150 -10.62 20.49 -4.10
CA VAL A 150 -11.11 19.15 -3.71
C VAL A 150 -12.12 18.57 -4.70
N ARG A 151 -13.07 19.37 -5.19
CA ARG A 151 -14.09 18.90 -6.15
C ARG A 151 -13.48 18.63 -7.54
N PRO A 152 -12.70 19.56 -8.14
CA PRO A 152 -11.95 19.27 -9.37
C PRO A 152 -11.04 18.04 -9.25
N LEU A 153 -10.36 17.86 -8.11
CA LEU A 153 -9.49 16.73 -7.84
C LEU A 153 -10.27 15.40 -7.94
N VAL A 154 -11.39 15.26 -7.22
CA VAL A 154 -12.19 14.02 -7.28
C VAL A 154 -12.67 13.74 -8.69
N ALA A 155 -13.24 14.75 -9.36
CA ALA A 155 -13.74 14.59 -10.73
C ALA A 155 -12.64 14.14 -11.70
N SER A 156 -11.44 14.73 -11.58
CA SER A 156 -10.27 14.41 -12.37
C SER A 156 -9.76 12.98 -12.08
N VAL A 157 -9.59 12.62 -10.80
CA VAL A 157 -9.17 11.26 -10.39
C VAL A 157 -10.15 10.20 -10.92
N GLY A 158 -11.46 10.44 -10.82
CA GLY A 158 -12.47 9.55 -11.36
C GLY A 158 -12.33 9.36 -12.87
N ALA A 159 -12.11 10.43 -13.63
CA ALA A 159 -11.86 10.35 -15.08
C ALA A 159 -10.59 9.57 -15.42
N CYS A 160 -9.51 9.71 -14.62
CA CYS A 160 -8.26 8.99 -14.84
C CYS A 160 -8.39 7.50 -14.54
N LEU A 161 -9.05 7.15 -13.43
CA LEU A 161 -9.35 5.76 -13.11
C LEU A 161 -10.23 5.13 -14.18
N GLU A 162 -11.22 5.84 -14.72
CA GLU A 162 -12.07 5.35 -15.80
C GLU A 162 -11.26 5.10 -17.09
N ARG A 163 -10.36 6.03 -17.46
CA ARG A 163 -9.45 5.86 -18.60
C ARG A 163 -8.53 4.67 -18.43
N TRP A 164 -7.88 4.56 -17.28
CA TRP A 164 -6.95 3.49 -16.98
C TRP A 164 -7.64 2.12 -16.96
N THR A 165 -8.78 2.00 -16.27
CA THR A 165 -9.54 0.73 -16.21
C THR A 165 -10.04 0.29 -17.57
N ARG A 166 -10.54 1.22 -18.39
CA ARG A 166 -10.96 0.94 -19.78
C ARG A 166 -9.78 0.46 -20.63
N ALA A 167 -8.63 1.12 -20.52
CA ALA A 167 -7.45 0.80 -21.30
C ALA A 167 -6.78 -0.53 -20.85
N ARG A 168 -6.90 -0.89 -19.57
CA ARG A 168 -6.45 -2.19 -19.04
C ARG A 168 -7.30 -3.34 -19.58
N GLY A 169 -8.57 -3.07 -19.89
CA GLY A 169 -9.55 -4.09 -20.21
C GLY A 169 -9.99 -4.88 -18.97
N GLY A 170 -11.11 -5.60 -19.12
CA GLY A 170 -11.74 -6.36 -18.04
C GLY A 170 -12.56 -5.49 -17.08
N ALA A 171 -13.17 -6.14 -16.09
CA ALA A 171 -13.97 -5.45 -15.08
C ALA A 171 -13.07 -4.66 -14.11
N ALA A 172 -13.52 -3.47 -13.72
CA ALA A 172 -12.95 -2.73 -12.60
C ALA A 172 -13.10 -3.56 -11.30
N PRO A 173 -12.08 -3.56 -10.42
CA PRO A 173 -12.25 -4.07 -9.06
C PRO A 173 -13.42 -3.39 -8.36
N PRO A 174 -14.08 -4.06 -7.38
CA PRO A 174 -15.24 -3.51 -6.67
C PRO A 174 -14.99 -2.13 -6.06
N TYR A 175 -13.75 -1.85 -5.69
CA TYR A 175 -13.30 -0.55 -5.20
C TYR A 175 -11.92 -0.23 -5.77
N LEU A 176 -11.76 0.99 -6.27
CA LEU A 176 -10.51 1.54 -6.76
C LEU A 176 -10.20 2.80 -5.98
N SER A 177 -8.92 3.02 -5.66
CA SER A 177 -8.53 4.23 -4.95
C SER A 177 -7.17 4.74 -5.36
N VAL A 178 -7.02 6.06 -5.25
CA VAL A 178 -5.78 6.81 -5.42
C VAL A 178 -5.45 7.48 -4.10
N LYS A 179 -4.21 7.37 -3.66
CA LYS A 179 -3.71 8.08 -2.50
C LYS A 179 -3.17 9.42 -2.95
N VAL A 180 -3.55 10.48 -2.26
CA VAL A 180 -3.22 11.86 -2.59
C VAL A 180 -2.40 12.43 -1.43
N ALA A 181 -1.10 12.56 -1.66
CA ALA A 181 -0.19 13.21 -0.72
C ALA A 181 -0.19 14.73 -0.94
N PRO A 182 0.07 15.53 0.10
CA PRO A 182 0.37 16.94 -0.06
C PRO A 182 1.57 17.15 -1.01
N PRO A 183 1.56 18.20 -1.87
CA PRO A 183 2.61 18.43 -2.86
C PRO A 183 4.04 18.42 -2.30
N GLU A 184 4.26 19.04 -1.15
CA GLU A 184 5.57 19.13 -0.50
C GLU A 184 6.14 17.78 -0.04
N ARG A 185 5.31 16.71 -0.01
CA ARG A 185 5.75 15.35 0.30
C ARG A 185 6.28 14.61 -0.92
N ALA A 186 5.96 15.07 -2.13
CA ALA A 186 6.49 14.50 -3.36
C ALA A 186 7.87 15.07 -3.76
N ASP A 187 8.30 16.16 -3.11
CA ASP A 187 9.61 16.73 -3.31
C ASP A 187 10.71 15.85 -2.72
N GLY A 188 11.74 15.57 -3.53
CA GLY A 188 12.94 14.85 -3.09
C GLY A 188 12.68 13.42 -2.60
N LEU A 189 11.70 12.72 -3.19
CA LEU A 189 11.35 11.37 -2.77
C LEU A 189 12.55 10.40 -2.85
N PRO A 190 12.77 9.59 -1.79
CA PRO A 190 13.88 8.66 -1.76
C PRO A 190 13.73 7.56 -2.82
N GLY A 191 14.86 7.02 -3.25
CA GLY A 191 14.92 5.91 -4.18
C GLY A 191 16.19 5.93 -5.02
N ASP A 192 16.79 4.76 -5.19
CA ASP A 192 17.95 4.58 -6.06
C ASP A 192 17.52 4.62 -7.53
N PRO A 193 17.98 5.59 -8.33
CA PRO A 193 17.65 5.67 -9.75
C PRO A 193 18.15 4.47 -10.57
N GLY A 194 19.13 3.72 -10.05
CA GLY A 194 19.66 2.51 -10.65
C GLY A 194 18.76 1.28 -10.49
N LEU A 195 17.67 1.33 -9.72
CA LEU A 195 16.72 0.23 -9.55
C LEU A 195 15.51 0.33 -10.50
N PRO A 196 14.84 -0.80 -10.82
CA PRO A 196 13.61 -0.77 -11.61
C PRO A 196 12.52 0.12 -11.00
N SER A 197 11.72 0.76 -11.86
CA SER A 197 10.66 1.69 -11.44
C SER A 197 9.70 1.07 -10.41
N LEU A 198 9.27 -0.18 -10.63
CA LEU A 198 8.35 -0.85 -9.72
C LEU A 198 8.96 -1.08 -8.33
N VAL A 199 10.27 -1.35 -8.24
CA VAL A 199 10.98 -1.48 -6.95
C VAL A 199 11.06 -0.13 -6.26
N ARG A 200 11.39 0.93 -6.99
CA ARG A 200 11.50 2.28 -6.44
C ARG A 200 10.17 2.77 -5.89
N LEU A 201 9.09 2.64 -6.68
CA LEU A 201 7.76 3.15 -6.35
C LEU A 201 7.05 2.38 -5.25
N THR A 202 7.41 1.11 -5.03
CA THR A 202 6.88 0.28 -3.93
C THR A 202 7.79 0.25 -2.70
N SER A 203 8.92 0.97 -2.74
CA SER A 203 9.88 0.98 -1.62
C SER A 203 9.28 1.60 -0.35
N GLY A 204 9.52 0.94 0.78
CA GLY A 204 8.98 1.36 2.08
C GLY A 204 9.40 2.77 2.49
N GLU A 205 10.62 3.20 2.17
CA GLU A 205 11.11 4.55 2.48
C GLU A 205 10.34 5.63 1.71
N ARG A 206 10.08 5.41 0.42
CA ARG A 206 9.30 6.32 -0.43
C ARG A 206 7.85 6.38 0.02
N LEU A 207 7.22 5.22 0.24
CA LEU A 207 5.84 5.16 0.73
C LEU A 207 5.71 5.75 2.13
N GLY A 208 6.72 5.54 2.97
CA GLY A 208 6.85 6.16 4.28
C GLY A 208 6.93 7.68 4.18
N ARG A 209 7.73 8.22 3.25
CA ARG A 209 7.79 9.67 3.01
C ARG A 209 6.44 10.24 2.55
N LEU A 210 5.78 9.62 1.58
CA LEU A 210 4.47 10.04 1.08
C LEU A 210 3.38 9.97 2.16
N GLY A 211 3.43 8.95 3.03
CA GLY A 211 2.46 8.71 4.10
C GLY A 211 2.86 9.22 5.48
N SER A 212 3.96 9.97 5.61
CA SER A 212 4.50 10.43 6.91
C SER A 212 3.71 11.59 7.54
N GLY A 213 2.62 12.01 6.91
CA GLY A 213 1.71 13.03 7.44
C GLY A 213 0.27 12.69 7.06
N THR A 214 -0.65 13.61 7.31
CA THR A 214 -2.01 13.50 6.79
C THR A 214 -1.99 13.43 5.27
N TYR A 215 -2.70 12.46 4.71
CA TYR A 215 -2.95 12.34 3.28
C TYR A 215 -4.40 11.89 3.06
N HIS A 216 -4.84 11.96 1.81
CA HIS A 216 -6.19 11.57 1.45
C HIS A 216 -6.21 10.33 0.59
N ARG A 217 -7.31 9.58 0.65
CA ARG A 217 -7.58 8.49 -0.30
C ARG A 217 -8.87 8.79 -1.04
N VAL A 218 -8.75 9.07 -2.33
CA VAL A 218 -9.90 9.26 -3.21
C VAL A 218 -10.27 7.90 -3.78
N GLY A 219 -11.49 7.44 -3.52
CA GLY A 219 -11.95 6.12 -3.93
C GLY A 219 -13.29 6.13 -4.65
N PHE A 220 -13.49 5.13 -5.50
CA PHE A 220 -14.68 4.95 -6.32
C PHE A 220 -15.07 3.47 -6.32
N ARG A 221 -16.36 3.21 -6.38
CA ARG A 221 -16.94 1.87 -6.53
C ARG A 221 -16.99 1.48 -8.01
N ALA A 222 -17.01 0.18 -8.27
CA ALA A 222 -17.45 -0.33 -9.56
C ALA A 222 -18.97 -0.30 -9.65
N GLY A 223 -19.48 0.27 -10.74
CA GLY A 223 -20.88 0.20 -11.13
C GLY A 223 -21.20 -1.03 -11.98
N PRO A 224 -22.44 -1.12 -12.49
CA PRO A 224 -22.91 -2.22 -13.32
C PRO A 224 -22.00 -2.48 -14.54
N GLY A 225 -21.80 -3.75 -14.87
CA GLY A 225 -20.93 -4.16 -15.98
C GLY A 225 -19.44 -3.96 -15.73
N GLY A 226 -19.03 -3.73 -14.47
CA GLY A 226 -17.62 -3.57 -14.11
C GLY A 226 -17.02 -2.25 -14.58
N ARG A 227 -17.85 -1.24 -14.87
CA ARG A 227 -17.36 0.12 -15.15
C ARG A 227 -17.17 0.89 -13.85
N LEU A 228 -16.32 1.90 -13.86
CA LEU A 228 -16.22 2.81 -12.72
C LEU A 228 -17.53 3.60 -12.55
N ASP A 229 -18.05 3.65 -11.33
CA ASP A 229 -19.14 4.57 -10.98
C ASP A 229 -18.54 5.92 -10.56
N ARG A 230 -18.66 6.92 -11.44
CA ARG A 230 -18.06 8.25 -11.25
C ARG A 230 -18.75 9.09 -10.17
N ASP A 231 -19.98 8.75 -9.82
CA ASP A 231 -20.74 9.51 -8.81
C ASP A 231 -20.51 8.95 -7.40
N SER A 232 -19.87 7.78 -7.28
CA SER A 232 -19.50 7.14 -6.02
C SER A 232 -18.23 7.67 -5.36
N GLY A 233 -17.68 8.79 -5.86
CA GLY A 233 -16.39 9.32 -5.42
C GLY A 233 -16.39 9.72 -3.94
N GLU A 234 -15.55 9.11 -3.13
CA GLU A 234 -15.42 9.42 -1.71
C GLU A 234 -13.97 9.79 -1.39
N ILE A 235 -13.76 10.68 -0.43
CA ILE A 235 -12.42 11.08 0.02
C ILE A 235 -12.27 10.70 1.49
N ASP A 236 -11.36 9.78 1.76
CA ASP A 236 -11.01 9.39 3.11
C ASP A 236 -9.87 10.25 3.66
N LEU A 237 -9.95 10.60 4.93
CA LEU A 237 -8.85 11.14 5.72
C LEU A 237 -7.98 9.98 6.22
N VAL A 238 -6.68 10.02 5.91
CA VAL A 238 -5.71 9.07 6.45
C VAL A 238 -4.63 9.83 7.21
N GLN A 239 -4.44 9.44 8.46
CA GLN A 239 -3.48 10.05 9.37
C GLN A 239 -2.45 9.01 9.82
N PRO A 240 -1.22 9.44 10.20
CA PRO A 240 -0.28 8.56 10.87
C PRO A 240 -0.86 8.06 12.20
N PHE A 241 -0.26 6.99 12.73
CA PHE A 241 -0.84 6.22 13.83
C PHE A 241 -1.16 7.10 15.06
N GLU A 242 -0.22 7.92 15.51
CA GLU A 242 -0.38 8.72 16.72
C GLU A 242 -1.46 9.80 16.58
N GLU A 243 -1.49 10.51 15.44
CA GLU A 243 -2.53 11.48 15.11
C GLU A 243 -3.89 10.81 15.04
N ARG A 244 -3.98 9.65 14.39
CA ARG A 244 -5.22 8.88 14.29
C ARG A 244 -5.73 8.45 15.65
N GLN A 245 -4.86 7.99 16.56
CA GLN A 245 -5.24 7.62 17.92
C GLN A 245 -5.75 8.82 18.71
N ARG A 246 -5.09 9.98 18.61
CA ARG A 246 -5.53 11.23 19.25
C ARG A 246 -6.89 11.69 18.72
N PHE A 247 -7.04 11.71 17.40
CA PHE A 247 -8.29 12.08 16.74
C PHE A 247 -9.44 11.13 17.13
N ALA A 248 -9.21 9.82 17.06
CA ALA A 248 -10.16 8.80 17.47
C ALA A 248 -10.59 8.94 18.94
N ALA A 249 -9.66 9.25 19.85
CA ALA A 249 -9.97 9.47 21.25
C ALA A 249 -10.89 10.69 21.43
N ALA A 250 -10.55 11.83 20.80
CA ALA A 250 -11.35 13.05 20.88
C ALA A 250 -12.77 12.86 20.34
N VAL A 251 -12.92 12.18 19.19
CA VAL A 251 -14.25 11.91 18.61
C VAL A 251 -15.08 11.00 19.53
N ARG A 252 -14.47 9.95 20.11
CA ARG A 252 -15.17 9.06 21.05
C ARG A 252 -15.62 9.79 22.31
N GLU A 253 -14.76 10.65 22.86
CA GLU A 253 -15.09 11.46 24.03
C GLU A 253 -16.27 12.40 23.75
N ALA A 254 -16.20 13.15 22.64
CA ALA A 254 -17.28 14.05 22.24
C ALA A 254 -18.60 13.30 21.95
N ALA A 255 -18.53 12.13 21.31
CA ALA A 255 -19.70 11.29 21.06
C ALA A 255 -20.29 10.71 22.36
N ALA A 256 -19.44 10.26 23.30
CA ALA A 256 -19.89 9.76 24.59
C ALA A 256 -20.54 10.86 25.44
N GLU A 257 -19.96 12.06 25.46
CA GLU A 257 -20.56 13.23 26.13
C GLU A 257 -21.93 13.55 25.53
N TRP A 258 -22.03 13.60 24.21
CA TRP A 258 -23.30 13.86 23.53
C TRP A 258 -24.36 12.80 23.86
N LEU A 259 -24.02 11.51 23.82
CA LEU A 259 -24.93 10.41 24.16
C LEU A 259 -25.47 10.53 25.60
N ARG A 260 -24.60 10.92 26.54
CA ARG A 260 -24.96 11.01 27.97
C ARG A 260 -25.79 12.24 28.32
N THR A 261 -25.64 13.32 27.56
CA THR A 261 -26.15 14.64 27.98
C THR A 261 -27.16 15.26 27.03
N ARG A 262 -27.14 14.91 25.73
CA ARG A 262 -27.92 15.60 24.69
C ARG A 262 -28.74 14.66 23.80
N ALA A 263 -28.43 13.36 23.76
CA ALA A 263 -29.28 12.41 23.05
C ALA A 263 -30.71 12.42 23.61
N GLU A 264 -31.69 12.06 22.79
CA GLU A 264 -33.09 11.99 23.19
C GLU A 264 -33.63 10.55 23.06
N PRO A 265 -33.92 9.84 24.17
CA PRO A 265 -33.60 10.23 25.57
C PRO A 265 -32.09 10.15 25.88
N PRO A 266 -31.58 10.87 26.89
CA PRO A 266 -30.18 10.78 27.30
C PRO A 266 -29.82 9.38 27.81
N LEU A 267 -28.59 8.93 27.50
CA LEU A 267 -28.08 7.62 27.87
C LEU A 267 -26.88 7.77 28.81
N PRO A 268 -27.09 7.98 30.13
CA PRO A 268 -26.02 8.34 31.06
C PRO A 268 -24.93 7.25 31.20
N ASP A 269 -25.29 5.98 31.00
CA ASP A 269 -24.38 4.84 31.08
C ASP A 269 -23.75 4.46 29.73
N ALA A 270 -24.00 5.27 28.68
CA ALA A 270 -23.51 4.95 27.34
C ALA A 270 -21.98 4.92 27.30
N VAL A 271 -21.49 3.92 26.57
CA VAL A 271 -20.06 3.71 26.31
C VAL A 271 -19.82 3.55 24.81
N THR A 272 -18.83 4.24 24.29
CA THR A 272 -18.39 4.12 22.90
C THR A 272 -17.37 2.98 22.76
N SER A 273 -17.45 2.23 21.68
CA SER A 273 -16.48 1.19 21.35
C SER A 273 -15.11 1.77 21.00
N GLU A 274 -14.07 0.95 21.10
CA GLU A 274 -12.74 1.34 20.64
C GLU A 274 -12.64 1.41 19.10
N PHE A 275 -13.55 0.74 18.40
CA PHE A 275 -13.59 0.73 16.94
C PHE A 275 -13.82 2.15 16.40
N THR A 276 -12.89 2.60 15.56
CA THR A 276 -13.04 3.84 14.79
C THR A 276 -12.99 3.50 13.31
N GLY A 277 -14.01 3.97 12.58
CA GLY A 277 -14.16 3.74 11.15
C GLY A 277 -13.20 4.57 10.29
N VAL A 278 -13.45 4.52 8.99
CA VAL A 278 -12.79 5.40 8.01
C VAL A 278 -13.51 6.76 8.01
N TRP A 279 -12.76 7.84 8.25
CA TRP A 279 -13.28 9.21 8.26
C TRP A 279 -13.32 9.77 6.85
N LYS A 280 -14.46 10.31 6.44
CA LYS A 280 -14.70 10.78 5.07
C LYS A 280 -14.89 12.28 5.06
N LEU A 281 -14.32 12.99 4.09
CA LEU A 281 -14.61 14.42 3.94
C LEU A 281 -16.09 14.61 3.59
N VAL A 282 -16.74 15.53 4.28
CA VAL A 282 -18.10 15.95 3.96
C VAL A 282 -18.10 16.69 2.61
N PRO A 283 -19.00 16.34 1.67
CA PRO A 283 -19.07 17.03 0.38
C PRO A 283 -19.13 18.56 0.52
N GLY A 284 -18.28 19.25 -0.24
CA GLY A 284 -18.13 20.71 -0.21
C GLY A 284 -17.32 21.27 0.96
N ARG A 285 -16.76 20.42 1.84
CA ARG A 285 -15.99 20.85 3.03
C ARG A 285 -14.69 20.05 3.16
N VAL A 286 -13.59 20.75 3.39
CA VAL A 286 -12.27 20.15 3.66
C VAL A 286 -11.90 20.15 5.14
N ASP A 287 -12.68 20.88 5.96
CA ASP A 287 -12.51 21.03 7.40
C ASP A 287 -13.55 20.21 8.19
N ARG A 288 -14.30 19.33 7.53
CA ARG A 288 -15.36 18.53 8.14
C ARG A 288 -15.26 17.09 7.68
N PHE A 289 -15.32 16.18 8.64
CA PHE A 289 -15.22 14.75 8.41
C PHE A 289 -16.44 14.05 8.99
N GLY A 290 -17.05 13.16 8.22
CA GLY A 290 -18.10 12.29 8.71
C GLY A 290 -17.60 10.87 8.93
N GLY A 291 -18.26 10.18 9.83
CA GLY A 291 -17.95 8.80 10.14
C GLY A 291 -18.90 8.22 11.18
N TRP A 292 -18.53 7.04 11.67
CA TRP A 292 -19.36 6.26 12.58
C TRP A 292 -18.63 6.01 13.90
N VAL A 293 -19.31 6.28 15.00
CA VAL A 293 -18.90 5.87 16.35
C VAL A 293 -19.86 4.79 16.82
N LEU A 294 -19.33 3.60 17.12
CA LEU A 294 -20.16 2.53 17.67
C LEU A 294 -20.32 2.72 19.17
N TYR A 295 -21.50 2.40 19.71
CA TYR A 295 -21.78 2.53 21.13
C TYR A 295 -22.73 1.45 21.66
N CYS A 296 -22.81 1.38 22.98
CA CYS A 296 -23.73 0.55 23.75
C CYS A 296 -24.40 1.46 24.79
N GLU A 297 -25.68 1.24 25.06
CA GLU A 297 -26.43 2.03 26.06
C GLU A 297 -25.88 1.85 27.48
N ARG A 298 -25.31 0.68 27.75
CA ARG A 298 -24.57 0.34 28.97
C ARG A 298 -23.55 -0.76 28.67
N PRO A 299 -22.49 -0.91 29.47
CA PRO A 299 -21.57 -2.03 29.32
C PRO A 299 -22.24 -3.37 29.65
N GLU A 300 -21.86 -4.45 28.96
CA GLU A 300 -22.40 -5.80 29.20
C GLU A 300 -21.35 -6.71 29.85
N GLY A 301 -21.77 -7.54 30.82
CA GLY A 301 -20.96 -8.59 31.45
C GLY A 301 -20.04 -8.17 32.62
N GLU A 302 -19.38 -9.16 33.24
CA GLU A 302 -18.44 -8.97 34.37
C GLU A 302 -17.13 -8.27 33.96
N ARG A 303 -16.79 -8.29 32.66
CA ARG A 303 -15.72 -7.49 32.05
C ARG A 303 -16.37 -6.57 31.00
N PRO A 304 -16.64 -5.30 31.34
CA PRO A 304 -17.44 -4.41 30.50
C PRO A 304 -16.71 -4.12 29.18
N VAL A 305 -17.15 -4.77 28.11
CA VAL A 305 -16.69 -4.48 26.74
C VAL A 305 -17.91 -4.02 25.93
N CYS A 306 -17.79 -2.92 25.20
CA CYS A 306 -18.83 -2.50 24.26
C CYS A 306 -18.54 -3.06 22.86
N PRO A 307 -19.28 -4.09 22.40
CA PRO A 307 -19.13 -4.61 21.05
C PRO A 307 -19.67 -3.65 19.97
N GLY A 308 -20.33 -2.55 20.35
CA GLY A 308 -20.87 -1.58 19.40
C GLY A 308 -22.19 -2.03 18.78
N ARG A 309 -23.22 -2.19 19.62
CA ARG A 309 -24.58 -2.61 19.23
C ARG A 309 -25.32 -1.55 18.40
N HIS A 310 -24.99 -0.29 18.66
CA HIS A 310 -25.58 0.87 18.01
C HIS A 310 -24.49 1.67 17.30
N ALA A 311 -24.89 2.49 16.33
CA ALA A 311 -24.00 3.39 15.62
C ALA A 311 -24.48 4.82 15.74
N LEU A 312 -23.52 5.73 15.85
CA LEU A 312 -23.73 7.16 15.81
C LEU A 312 -23.04 7.71 14.57
N ALA A 313 -23.82 8.21 13.61
CA ALA A 313 -23.28 8.99 12.51
C ALA A 313 -22.91 10.37 13.04
N VAL A 314 -21.63 10.73 12.96
CA VAL A 314 -21.11 12.00 13.48
C VAL A 314 -20.47 12.81 12.37
N THR A 315 -20.50 14.12 12.50
CA THR A 315 -19.68 15.04 11.70
C THR A 315 -18.77 15.83 12.63
N VAL A 316 -17.47 15.79 12.37
CA VAL A 316 -16.42 16.31 13.26
C VAL A 316 -15.49 17.27 12.53
N GLY A 317 -14.87 18.17 13.30
CA GLY A 317 -13.78 19.03 12.85
C GLY A 317 -12.43 18.29 12.86
N PRO A 318 -11.32 18.95 12.45
CA PRO A 318 -9.98 18.35 12.44
C PRO A 318 -9.44 17.99 13.84
N ASP A 319 -10.00 18.61 14.88
CA ASP A 319 -9.71 18.34 16.30
C ASP A 319 -10.52 17.18 16.88
N GLY A 320 -11.45 16.61 16.11
CA GLY A 320 -12.36 15.56 16.56
C GLY A 320 -13.60 16.06 17.30
N ALA A 321 -13.80 17.38 17.43
CA ALA A 321 -14.99 17.94 18.04
C ALA A 321 -16.22 17.76 17.13
N LEU A 322 -17.39 17.50 17.72
CA LEU A 322 -18.66 17.46 16.98
C LEU A 322 -18.99 18.84 16.41
N THR A 323 -19.31 18.88 15.12
CA THR A 323 -19.60 20.12 14.38
C THR A 323 -21.01 20.18 13.81
N ALA A 324 -21.73 19.05 13.88
CA ALA A 324 -23.16 18.95 13.58
C ALA A 324 -23.79 17.98 14.58
N GLU A 325 -25.12 18.02 14.67
CA GLU A 325 -25.86 17.10 15.54
C GLU A 325 -25.71 15.65 15.04
N PRO A 326 -25.26 14.72 15.91
CA PRO A 326 -25.18 13.31 15.58
C PRO A 326 -26.53 12.66 15.29
N ARG A 327 -26.52 11.61 14.44
CA ARG A 327 -27.70 10.77 14.17
C ARG A 327 -27.46 9.36 14.70
N ALA A 328 -28.33 8.90 15.59
CA ALA A 328 -28.24 7.58 16.19
C ALA A 328 -28.99 6.52 15.36
N PHE A 329 -28.40 5.34 15.24
CA PHE A 329 -28.96 4.16 14.58
C PHE A 329 -28.84 2.97 15.51
N ARG A 330 -29.96 2.28 15.72
CA ARG A 330 -30.05 1.18 16.67
C ARG A 330 -29.82 -0.17 15.99
N ASP A 331 -29.46 -1.14 16.82
CA ASP A 331 -29.30 -2.55 16.45
C ASP A 331 -28.51 -2.82 15.15
N VAL A 332 -27.41 -2.09 14.94
CA VAL A 332 -26.48 -2.29 13.79
C VAL A 332 -25.64 -3.55 13.93
N ARG A 333 -25.70 -4.21 15.09
CA ARG A 333 -25.00 -5.46 15.40
C ARG A 333 -25.76 -6.21 16.49
N GLU A 334 -26.01 -7.50 16.25
CA GLU A 334 -26.55 -8.42 17.25
C GLU A 334 -25.42 -9.22 17.92
N GLY A 335 -25.25 -9.07 19.23
CA GLY A 335 -24.19 -9.73 19.99
C GLY A 335 -22.79 -9.47 19.41
N ASN A 336 -22.08 -10.54 19.04
CA ASN A 336 -20.77 -10.49 18.35
C ASN A 336 -20.89 -10.75 16.83
N GLY A 337 -22.08 -10.57 16.26
CA GLY A 337 -22.35 -10.76 14.84
C GLY A 337 -21.71 -9.72 13.93
N LEU A 338 -21.97 -9.84 12.64
CA LEU A 338 -21.48 -8.88 11.64
C LEU A 338 -22.05 -7.48 11.91
N LEU A 339 -21.23 -6.46 11.66
CA LEU A 339 -21.68 -5.07 11.68
C LEU A 339 -22.40 -4.75 10.38
N GLY A 340 -23.67 -4.36 10.47
CA GLY A 340 -24.45 -3.79 9.37
C GLY A 340 -24.64 -2.29 9.62
N LEU A 341 -23.74 -1.46 9.07
CA LEU A 341 -23.95 -0.02 9.11
C LEU A 341 -25.08 0.36 8.14
N PRO A 342 -25.96 1.30 8.54
CA PRO A 342 -27.03 1.80 7.69
C PRO A 342 -26.49 2.43 6.41
N ASP A 343 -27.25 2.32 5.32
CA ASP A 343 -26.94 2.99 4.05
C ASP A 343 -27.74 4.29 3.87
N GLU A 344 -27.55 4.98 2.75
CA GLU A 344 -28.26 6.23 2.45
C GLU A 344 -29.78 6.05 2.39
N GLY A 345 -30.27 4.87 1.99
CA GLY A 345 -31.69 4.51 1.99
C GLY A 345 -32.27 4.43 3.40
N ASP A 346 -31.46 4.07 4.39
CA ASP A 346 -31.80 4.11 5.82
C ASP A 346 -31.63 5.52 6.43
N GLY A 347 -31.18 6.48 5.63
CA GLY A 347 -30.91 7.86 6.02
C GLY A 347 -29.51 8.10 6.59
N ALA A 348 -28.55 7.22 6.33
CA ALA A 348 -27.14 7.53 6.56
C ALA A 348 -26.71 8.75 5.71
N PRO A 349 -25.76 9.56 6.21
CA PRO A 349 -25.19 10.64 5.42
C PRO A 349 -24.46 10.11 4.19
N SER A 350 -24.66 10.77 3.05
CA SER A 350 -23.87 10.55 1.85
C SER A 350 -22.53 11.27 1.96
N TYR A 351 -21.46 10.56 1.58
CA TYR A 351 -20.11 11.13 1.43
C TYR A 351 -19.64 11.13 -0.02
N ALA A 352 -20.56 10.84 -0.94
CA ALA A 352 -20.30 10.89 -2.36
C ALA A 352 -20.10 12.34 -2.81
N TRP A 353 -19.03 12.56 -3.57
CA TRP A 353 -18.72 13.80 -4.24
C TRP A 353 -19.21 13.68 -5.68
N PRO A 354 -20.43 14.15 -5.98
CA PRO A 354 -21.01 13.97 -7.30
C PRO A 354 -20.15 14.69 -8.35
N GLY A 355 -20.12 14.10 -9.55
CA GLY A 355 -19.48 14.70 -10.70
C GLY A 355 -20.00 16.13 -10.98
N PRO A 356 -19.23 16.93 -11.74
CA PRO A 356 -19.70 18.21 -12.26
C PRO A 356 -20.94 18.07 -13.15
#